data_AF-A0A7R9G3L4-F1
#
_entry.id   AF-A0A7R9G3L4-F1
#
_cell.length_a   1.000
_cell.length_b   1.000
_cell.length_c   1.000
_cell.angle_alpha   90.00
_cell.angle_beta   90.00
_cell.angle_gamma   90.00
#
_symmetry.space_group_name_H-M   'P 1'
#
loop_
_entity.id
_entity.type
_entity.pdbx_description
1 polymer ?
#
loop_
_entity_poly.entity_id
_entity_poly.type
_entity_poly.pdbx_seq_one_letter_code
_entity_poly.pdbx_strand_id
1 'polypeptide(L)'
;MKVKLPPPPPPPPPPPPPPPPPPPPPPPPPPPPPPPPPKKKIVIMSRERASRRFYRVESQHDLLSHMDKGQLASLENRWSFEAAWEVANKVGGIYTVIRSKTYVSTEEMGEQYCLLGPYKEQCARIEVEEAEFPPENPLSIAVNKMRQQGFKIHTGTWLVDGNPQVILFDIGSAAWKLDEYKQELWSTCSLGIPHLDIEANDAVILGYQMAHFIAEV
;
A
#
# COMPACT_ATOMS: atom_id res chain seq x y z
N MET A 1 15.86 70.89 44.51
CA MET A 1 14.77 70.06 45.08
C MET A 1 15.00 68.63 44.60
N LYS A 2 15.31 67.69 45.50
CA LYS A 2 15.50 66.27 45.14
C LYS A 2 14.15 65.57 45.14
N VAL A 3 13.67 65.16 43.97
CA VAL A 3 12.42 64.38 43.81
C VAL A 3 12.70 62.95 44.29
N LYS A 4 11.96 62.50 45.30
CA LYS A 4 12.06 61.15 45.87
C LYS A 4 11.13 60.24 45.05
N LEU A 5 11.70 59.26 44.35
CA LEU A 5 10.94 58.27 43.58
C LEU A 5 10.12 57.38 44.53
N PRO A 6 8.89 56.97 44.14
CA PRO A 6 8.07 56.08 44.94
C PRO A 6 8.66 54.66 45.00
N PRO A 7 8.39 53.90 46.08
CA PRO A 7 8.87 52.54 46.22
C PRO A 7 8.24 51.61 45.18
N PRO A 8 8.95 50.54 44.77
CA PRO A 8 8.43 49.57 43.82
C PRO A 8 7.22 48.81 44.39
N PRO A 9 6.30 48.35 43.52
CA PRO A 9 5.15 47.57 43.94
C PRO A 9 5.57 46.21 44.53
N PRO A 10 4.76 45.65 45.44
CA PRO A 10 5.02 44.33 46.00
C PRO A 10 4.94 43.24 44.92
N PRO A 11 5.68 42.13 45.09
CA PRO A 11 5.63 41.01 44.17
C PRO A 11 4.23 40.36 44.15
N PRO A 12 3.85 39.77 43.00
CA PRO A 12 2.57 39.07 42.89
C PRO A 12 2.52 37.84 43.82
N PRO A 13 1.33 37.45 44.29
CA PRO A 13 1.16 36.25 45.10
C PRO A 13 1.53 34.98 44.30
N PRO A 14 1.98 33.92 44.98
CA PRO A 14 2.29 32.65 44.33
C PRO A 14 1.03 32.03 43.70
N PRO A 15 1.18 31.26 42.62
CA PRO A 15 0.06 30.57 42.00
C PRO A 15 -0.55 29.53 42.95
N PRO A 16 -1.87 29.27 42.85
CA PRO A 16 -2.52 28.24 43.64
C PRO A 16 -1.96 26.84 43.32
N PRO A 17 -1.98 25.90 44.29
CA PRO A 17 -1.54 24.53 44.05
C PRO A 17 -2.41 23.84 42.99
N PRO A 18 -1.85 22.88 42.24
CA PRO A 18 -2.61 22.12 41.26
C PRO A 18 -3.72 21.30 41.93
N PRO A 19 -4.84 21.06 41.22
CA PRO A 19 -5.91 20.22 41.72
C PRO A 19 -5.44 18.76 41.91
N PRO A 20 -6.06 18.01 42.85
CA PRO A 20 -5.74 16.60 43.05
C PRO A 20 -6.06 15.77 41.78
N PRO A 21 -5.33 14.66 41.57
CA PRO A 21 -5.59 13.77 40.44
C PRO A 21 -6.99 13.14 40.54
N PRO A 22 -7.64 12.85 39.40
CA PRO A 22 -8.93 12.18 39.38
C PRO A 22 -8.83 10.75 39.94
N PRO A 23 -9.92 10.22 40.51
CA PRO A 23 -9.96 8.85 40.99
C PRO A 23 -9.79 7.85 39.83
N PRO A 24 -9.24 6.64 40.11
CA PRO A 24 -9.08 5.61 39.09
C PRO A 24 -10.45 5.16 38.52
N PRO A 25 -10.50 4.75 37.25
CA PRO A 25 -11.73 4.26 36.64
C PRO A 25 -12.21 2.96 37.31
N PRO A 26 -13.52 2.70 37.34
CA PRO A 26 -14.07 1.45 37.85
C PRO A 26 -13.61 0.25 37.01
N PRO A 27 -13.52 -0.95 37.61
CA PRO A 27 -13.17 -2.16 36.87
C PRO A 27 -14.20 -2.47 35.78
N PRO A 28 -13.79 -3.09 34.66
CA PRO A 28 -14.70 -3.45 33.58
C PRO A 28 -15.75 -4.47 34.07
N PRO A 29 -16.99 -4.41 33.53
CA PRO A 29 -18.02 -5.38 33.86
C PRO A 29 -17.62 -6.79 33.40
N PRO A 30 -18.11 -7.84 34.09
CA PRO A 30 -17.87 -9.22 33.68
C PRO A 30 -18.45 -9.49 32.28
N PRO A 31 -17.84 -10.40 31.50
CA PRO A 31 -18.34 -10.73 30.17
C PRO A 31 -19.75 -11.32 30.23
N PRO A 32 -20.61 -11.04 29.24
CA PRO A 32 -21.96 -11.59 29.20
C PRO A 32 -21.93 -13.11 29.06
N PRO A 33 -22.94 -13.82 29.59
CA PRO A 33 -23.05 -15.26 29.42
C PRO A 33 -23.20 -15.65 27.94
N PRO A 34 -22.71 -16.84 27.54
CA PRO A 34 -22.80 -17.29 26.16
C PRO A 34 -24.27 -17.41 25.71
N PRO A 35 -24.58 -17.07 24.44
CA PRO A 35 -25.94 -17.11 23.95
C PRO A 35 -26.50 -18.55 23.89
N PRO A 36 -27.81 -18.74 24.10
CA PRO A 36 -28.44 -20.05 24.00
C PRO A 36 -28.39 -20.57 22.55
N PRO A 37 -28.36 -21.90 22.34
CA PRO A 37 -28.30 -22.50 21.01
C PRO A 37 -29.54 -22.17 20.17
N PRO A 38 -29.39 -21.85 18.88
CA PRO A 38 -30.49 -21.38 18.04
C PRO A 38 -31.49 -22.50 17.71
N LYS A 39 -32.78 -22.22 17.91
CA LYS A 39 -33.90 -23.06 17.46
C LYS A 39 -34.11 -22.87 15.95
N LYS A 40 -34.13 -23.98 15.20
CA LYS A 40 -34.30 -23.98 13.73
C LYS A 40 -35.68 -23.43 13.34
N LYS A 41 -35.71 -22.36 12.53
CA LYS A 41 -36.85 -21.97 11.70
C LYS A 41 -36.39 -21.85 10.25
N ILE A 42 -37.16 -22.45 9.35
CA ILE A 42 -36.94 -22.47 7.91
C ILE A 42 -37.47 -21.16 7.33
N VAL A 43 -36.60 -20.37 6.67
CA VAL A 43 -36.98 -19.30 5.74
C VAL A 43 -35.94 -19.24 4.61
N ILE A 44 -36.43 -19.14 3.39
CA ILE A 44 -35.71 -19.25 2.11
C ILE A 44 -35.32 -17.84 1.61
N MET A 45 -34.01 -17.59 1.43
CA MET A 45 -33.37 -17.08 0.19
C MET A 45 -31.86 -16.86 0.40
N SER A 46 -31.12 -17.09 -0.70
CA SER A 46 -29.69 -17.40 -0.89
C SER A 46 -28.65 -16.67 -0.02
N ARG A 47 -27.97 -17.44 0.83
CA ARG A 47 -26.83 -17.06 1.69
C ARG A 47 -25.69 -18.08 1.53
N GLU A 48 -25.23 -18.35 0.32
CA GLU A 48 -24.36 -19.49 0.01
C GLU A 48 -22.84 -19.27 0.13
N ARG A 49 -22.37 -18.09 0.55
CA ARG A 49 -20.92 -17.86 0.77
C ARG A 49 -20.49 -17.74 2.24
N ALA A 50 -21.40 -17.43 3.17
CA ALA A 50 -21.02 -17.19 4.57
C ALA A 50 -21.00 -18.43 5.47
N SER A 51 -21.62 -19.54 5.08
CA SER A 51 -21.76 -20.75 5.93
C SER A 51 -20.76 -21.88 5.65
N ARG A 52 -19.83 -21.72 4.70
CA ARG A 52 -18.81 -22.75 4.39
C ARG A 52 -17.60 -22.78 5.33
N ARG A 53 -17.65 -22.08 6.46
CA ARG A 53 -16.52 -21.99 7.40
C ARG A 53 -16.42 -23.15 8.40
N PHE A 54 -17.38 -24.08 8.43
CA PHE A 54 -17.43 -25.12 9.48
C PHE A 54 -17.61 -26.57 9.01
N TYR A 55 -17.57 -26.86 7.71
CA TYR A 55 -17.41 -28.24 7.21
C TYR A 55 -16.60 -28.18 5.91
N ARG A 56 -15.27 -28.27 6.01
CA ARG A 56 -14.33 -28.02 4.91
C ARG A 56 -13.37 -29.18 4.69
N VAL A 57 -13.89 -30.38 4.43
CA VAL A 57 -13.04 -31.52 4.03
C VAL A 57 -12.86 -31.58 2.51
N GLU A 58 -13.86 -31.21 1.70
CA GLU A 58 -13.73 -31.26 0.22
C GLU A 58 -13.10 -30.01 -0.41
N SER A 59 -13.05 -28.87 0.28
CA SER A 59 -12.53 -27.61 -0.28
C SER A 59 -11.13 -27.24 0.22
N GLN A 60 -10.44 -28.15 0.90
CA GLN A 60 -8.99 -28.04 1.13
C GLN A 60 -8.19 -28.46 -0.11
N HIS A 61 -8.60 -29.53 -0.79
CA HIS A 61 -7.92 -30.00 -2.01
C HIS A 61 -7.96 -28.94 -3.11
N ASP A 62 -9.12 -28.31 -3.30
CA ASP A 62 -9.32 -27.24 -4.29
C ASP A 62 -8.70 -25.89 -3.87
N LEU A 63 -8.32 -25.70 -2.61
CA LEU A 63 -7.51 -24.53 -2.22
C LEU A 63 -6.03 -24.79 -2.42
N LEU A 64 -5.58 -25.99 -2.06
CA LEU A 64 -4.19 -26.41 -2.22
C LEU A 64 -3.78 -26.48 -3.70
N SER A 65 -4.72 -26.79 -4.60
CA SER A 65 -4.48 -26.73 -6.05
C SER A 65 -4.20 -25.33 -6.57
N HIS A 66 -4.69 -24.28 -5.90
CA HIS A 66 -4.48 -22.88 -6.30
C HIS A 66 -3.30 -22.22 -5.57
N MET A 67 -2.79 -22.80 -4.48
CA MET A 67 -1.62 -22.30 -3.74
C MET A 67 -0.36 -23.07 -4.14
N ASP A 68 -0.06 -23.07 -5.43
CA ASP A 68 1.03 -23.85 -6.03
C ASP A 68 2.31 -23.03 -6.28
N LYS A 69 2.40 -21.84 -5.68
CA LYS A 69 3.50 -20.88 -5.88
C LYS A 69 3.69 -20.50 -7.36
N GLY A 70 2.59 -20.35 -8.09
CA GLY A 70 2.59 -19.84 -9.45
C GLY A 70 2.93 -20.86 -10.52
N GLN A 71 2.92 -22.16 -10.23
CA GLN A 71 3.22 -23.20 -11.23
C GLN A 71 2.19 -23.19 -12.36
N LEU A 72 0.90 -23.23 -12.03
CA LEU A 72 -0.19 -23.11 -13.02
C LEU A 72 -0.18 -21.74 -13.69
N ALA A 73 0.08 -20.66 -12.95
CA ALA A 73 0.16 -19.31 -13.51
C ALA A 73 1.27 -19.21 -14.57
N SER A 74 2.44 -19.79 -14.31
CA SER A 74 3.55 -19.84 -15.26
C SER A 74 3.21 -20.66 -16.51
N LEU A 75 2.60 -21.84 -16.34
CA LEU A 75 2.18 -22.69 -17.46
C LEU A 75 1.14 -22.02 -18.36
N GLU A 76 0.24 -21.22 -17.77
CA GLU A 76 -0.79 -20.47 -18.49
C GLU A 76 -0.31 -19.09 -18.97
N ASN A 77 0.94 -18.71 -18.69
CA ASN A 77 1.47 -17.37 -18.93
C ASN A 77 0.56 -16.27 -18.34
N ARG A 78 0.11 -16.48 -17.10
CA ARG A 78 -0.86 -15.64 -16.40
C ARG A 78 -0.14 -14.78 -15.36
N TRP A 79 -0.11 -13.48 -15.59
CA TRP A 79 0.55 -12.51 -14.72
C TRP A 79 -0.45 -11.70 -13.90
N SER A 80 -0.04 -11.33 -12.68
CA SER A 80 -0.79 -10.45 -11.79
C SER A 80 0.08 -9.27 -11.34
N PHE A 81 -0.33 -8.07 -11.73
CA PHE A 81 0.30 -6.83 -11.31
C PHE A 81 -0.59 -6.11 -10.30
N GLU A 82 -0.03 -5.71 -9.16
CA GLU A 82 -0.72 -4.88 -8.18
C GLU A 82 0.01 -3.56 -7.99
N ALA A 83 -0.65 -2.47 -8.36
CA ALA A 83 -0.08 -1.14 -8.38
C ALA A 83 -0.66 -0.29 -7.26
N ALA A 84 0.20 0.33 -6.46
CA ALA A 84 -0.23 1.34 -5.50
C ALA A 84 0.89 2.32 -5.16
N TRP A 85 0.49 3.51 -4.72
CA TRP A 85 1.40 4.52 -4.21
C TRP A 85 2.19 4.06 -2.97
N GLU A 86 1.61 3.14 -2.20
CA GLU A 86 2.16 2.66 -0.93
C GLU A 86 2.96 1.35 -1.03
N VAL A 87 3.23 0.85 -2.25
CA VAL A 87 4.15 -0.29 -2.46
C VAL A 87 5.56 0.16 -2.07
N ALA A 88 6.16 -0.52 -1.08
CA ALA A 88 7.46 -0.18 -0.50
C ALA A 88 7.61 1.30 -0.05
N ASN A 89 6.48 1.95 0.25
CA ASN A 89 6.42 3.36 0.60
C ASN A 89 5.32 3.57 1.66
N LYS A 90 5.71 3.58 2.94
CA LYS A 90 4.75 3.65 4.04
C LYS A 90 4.17 5.07 4.20
N VAL A 91 2.94 5.27 3.74
CA VAL A 91 2.18 6.52 3.91
C VAL A 91 1.01 6.35 4.87
N GLY A 92 0.22 5.28 4.72
CA GLY A 92 -1.03 5.08 5.45
C GLY A 92 -1.44 3.62 5.56
N GLY A 93 -2.75 3.38 5.49
CA GLY A 93 -3.34 2.06 5.71
C GLY A 93 -3.17 1.10 4.54
N ILE A 94 -3.02 1.61 3.30
CA ILE A 94 -2.90 0.76 2.11
C ILE A 94 -1.58 -0.03 2.16
N TYR A 95 -0.50 0.58 2.67
CA TYR A 95 0.75 -0.11 2.96
C TYR A 95 0.51 -1.38 3.80
N THR A 96 -0.27 -1.27 4.89
CA THR A 96 -0.57 -2.42 5.76
C THR A 96 -1.40 -3.48 5.04
N VAL A 97 -2.36 -3.06 4.22
CA VAL A 97 -3.18 -3.98 3.42
C VAL A 97 -2.31 -4.77 2.45
N ILE A 98 -1.53 -4.09 1.62
CA ILE A 98 -0.68 -4.76 0.61
C ILE A 98 0.35 -5.65 1.32
N ARG A 99 1.10 -5.10 2.29
CA ARG A 99 2.12 -5.83 3.04
C ARG A 99 1.59 -7.12 3.67
N SER A 100 0.39 -7.10 4.26
CA SER A 100 -0.20 -8.29 4.89
C SER A 100 -0.80 -9.28 3.88
N LYS A 101 -1.24 -8.81 2.70
CA LYS A 101 -1.77 -9.65 1.61
C LYS A 101 -0.66 -10.30 0.78
N THR A 102 0.53 -9.70 0.75
CA THR A 102 1.66 -10.17 -0.05
C THR A 102 1.93 -11.66 0.14
N TYR A 103 2.01 -12.14 1.38
CA TYR A 103 2.28 -13.55 1.70
C TYR A 103 1.35 -14.51 0.94
N VAL A 104 0.04 -14.28 1.03
CA VAL A 104 -0.93 -15.17 0.35
C VAL A 104 -0.88 -15.01 -1.17
N SER A 105 -0.55 -13.81 -1.66
CA SER A 105 -0.45 -13.53 -3.10
C SER A 105 0.74 -14.24 -3.73
N THR A 106 1.89 -14.28 -3.04
CA THR A 106 3.08 -15.01 -3.49
C THR A 106 2.93 -16.53 -3.34
N GLU A 107 2.17 -17.01 -2.35
CA GLU A 107 1.89 -18.45 -2.24
C GLU A 107 0.95 -18.95 -3.35
N GLU A 108 0.09 -18.08 -3.89
CA GLU A 108 -0.76 -18.39 -5.05
C GLU A 108 -0.01 -18.22 -6.38
N MET A 109 0.62 -17.06 -6.60
CA MET A 109 1.12 -16.67 -7.92
C MET A 109 2.65 -16.76 -8.06
N GLY A 110 3.39 -16.97 -6.98
CA GLY A 110 4.86 -17.06 -7.00
C GLY A 110 5.53 -15.91 -7.76
N GLU A 111 6.37 -16.27 -8.73
CA GLU A 111 7.09 -15.30 -9.57
C GLU A 111 6.23 -14.58 -10.61
N GLN A 112 4.98 -15.00 -10.80
CA GLN A 112 4.01 -14.37 -11.72
C GLN A 112 3.27 -13.19 -11.08
N TYR A 113 3.62 -12.84 -9.83
CA TYR A 113 3.07 -11.70 -9.11
C TYR A 113 4.13 -10.62 -8.89
N CYS A 114 3.80 -9.40 -9.33
CA CYS A 114 4.70 -8.25 -9.25
C CYS A 114 3.96 -7.03 -8.72
N LEU A 115 4.58 -6.32 -7.77
CA LEU A 115 4.06 -5.07 -7.25
C LEU A 115 4.70 -3.87 -7.95
N LEU A 116 3.87 -2.88 -8.29
CA LEU A 116 4.29 -1.67 -8.96
C LEU A 116 4.11 -0.47 -8.02
N GLY A 117 5.14 0.37 -7.89
CA GLY A 117 5.11 1.52 -6.99
C GLY A 117 6.02 2.68 -7.38
N PRO A 118 5.94 3.83 -6.70
CA PRO A 118 6.89 4.91 -6.88
C PRO A 118 8.22 4.58 -6.18
N TYR A 119 9.34 4.89 -6.81
CA TYR A 119 10.64 4.84 -6.14
C TYR A 119 10.78 6.02 -5.17
N LYS A 120 10.88 5.70 -3.88
CA LYS A 120 11.22 6.65 -2.82
C LYS A 120 12.48 6.16 -2.12
N GLU A 121 13.62 6.74 -2.47
CA GLU A 121 14.97 6.29 -2.05
C GLU A 121 15.07 6.03 -0.53
N GLN A 122 14.51 6.91 0.29
CA GLN A 122 14.54 6.78 1.76
C GLN A 122 13.88 5.49 2.26
N CYS A 123 12.76 5.08 1.64
CA CYS A 123 12.05 3.85 2.00
C CYS A 123 12.68 2.63 1.32
N ALA A 124 12.98 2.73 0.02
CA ALA A 124 13.52 1.65 -0.78
C ALA A 124 14.84 1.11 -0.23
N ARG A 125 15.74 1.98 0.25
CA ARG A 125 17.02 1.56 0.84
C ARG A 125 16.91 0.65 2.07
N ILE A 126 15.75 0.65 2.73
CA ILE A 126 15.53 -0.11 3.98
C ILE A 126 14.64 -1.32 3.70
N GLU A 127 13.64 -1.14 2.85
CA GLU A 127 12.61 -2.15 2.63
C GLU A 127 12.86 -3.03 1.40
N VAL A 128 13.71 -2.62 0.46
CA VAL A 128 13.88 -3.33 -0.81
C VAL A 128 15.32 -3.81 -0.97
N GLU A 129 15.46 -5.09 -1.28
CA GLU A 129 16.70 -5.63 -1.81
C GLU A 129 16.72 -5.42 -3.33
N GLU A 130 17.50 -4.45 -3.79
CA GLU A 130 17.63 -4.16 -5.22
C GLU A 130 18.29 -5.33 -5.94
N ALA A 131 17.64 -5.82 -6.99
CA ALA A 131 18.10 -6.94 -7.80
C ALA A 131 17.54 -6.83 -9.22
N GLU A 132 18.32 -7.28 -10.20
CA GLU A 132 17.87 -7.38 -11.59
C GLU A 132 17.12 -8.70 -11.81
N PHE A 133 16.08 -8.66 -12.64
CA PHE A 133 15.38 -9.88 -13.06
C PHE A 133 16.24 -10.71 -14.02
N PRO A 134 16.05 -12.04 -14.10
CA PRO A 134 16.72 -12.88 -15.08
C PRO A 134 16.57 -12.32 -16.51
N PRO A 135 17.61 -12.36 -17.36
CA PRO A 135 17.57 -11.71 -18.69
C PRO A 135 16.44 -12.20 -19.61
N GLU A 136 16.00 -13.45 -19.45
CA GLU A 136 14.91 -14.04 -20.25
C GLU A 136 13.50 -13.74 -19.69
N ASN A 137 13.41 -13.08 -18.53
CA ASN A 137 12.14 -12.73 -17.92
C ASN A 137 11.49 -11.55 -18.69
N PRO A 138 10.20 -11.64 -19.08
CA PRO A 138 9.47 -10.55 -19.73
C PRO A 138 9.59 -9.20 -19.00
N LEU A 139 9.58 -9.23 -17.66
CA LEU A 139 9.76 -8.02 -16.84
C LEU A 139 11.13 -7.37 -17.09
N SER A 140 12.19 -8.17 -17.22
CA SER A 140 13.55 -7.66 -17.51
C SER A 140 13.60 -6.96 -18.87
N ILE A 141 12.97 -7.57 -19.88
CA ILE A 141 12.90 -7.01 -21.23
C ILE A 141 12.17 -5.66 -21.21
N ALA A 142 10.98 -5.61 -20.59
CA ALA A 142 10.17 -4.41 -20.50
C ALA A 142 10.87 -3.29 -19.71
N VAL A 143 11.48 -3.62 -18.55
CA VAL A 143 12.27 -2.66 -17.76
C VAL A 143 13.43 -2.09 -18.58
N ASN A 144 14.14 -2.94 -19.32
CA ASN A 144 15.28 -2.49 -20.13
C ASN A 144 14.86 -1.60 -21.30
N LYS A 145 13.73 -1.88 -21.96
CA LYS A 145 13.17 -0.98 -22.97
C LYS A 145 12.79 0.38 -22.38
N MET A 146 12.13 0.40 -21.22
CA MET A 146 11.81 1.64 -20.53
C MET A 146 13.06 2.44 -20.16
N ARG A 147 14.10 1.76 -19.64
CA ARG A 147 15.40 2.38 -19.33
C ARG A 147 16.09 2.95 -20.58
N GLN A 148 16.00 2.29 -21.73
CA GLN A 148 16.54 2.79 -23.00
C GLN A 148 15.84 4.09 -23.48
N GLN A 149 14.59 4.29 -23.09
CA GLN A 149 13.85 5.53 -23.37
C GLN A 149 14.17 6.68 -22.40
N GLY A 150 15.06 6.44 -21.42
CA GLY A 150 15.50 7.44 -20.45
C GLY A 150 14.75 7.43 -19.12
N PHE A 151 13.81 6.51 -18.91
CA PHE A 151 13.16 6.34 -17.61
C PHE A 151 14.08 5.64 -16.61
N LYS A 152 14.04 6.03 -15.35
CA LYS A 152 14.75 5.34 -14.27
C LYS A 152 13.78 4.42 -13.52
N ILE A 153 14.09 3.13 -13.59
CA ILE A 153 13.28 2.08 -12.97
C ILE A 153 14.19 1.20 -12.13
N HIS A 154 13.79 0.99 -10.88
CA HIS A 154 14.45 0.14 -9.90
C HIS A 154 13.68 -1.17 -9.76
N THR A 155 14.38 -2.29 -9.75
CA THR A 155 13.80 -3.62 -9.62
C THR A 155 14.37 -4.29 -8.37
N GLY A 156 13.61 -5.21 -7.79
CA GLY A 156 14.11 -5.97 -6.65
C GLY A 156 13.03 -6.76 -5.94
N THR A 157 13.30 -7.05 -4.67
CA THR A 157 12.43 -7.82 -3.80
C THR A 157 12.06 -6.99 -2.57
N TRP A 158 10.76 -6.89 -2.27
CA TRP A 158 10.33 -6.20 -1.05
C TRP A 158 10.48 -7.12 0.16
N LEU A 159 11.21 -6.66 1.18
CA LEU A 159 11.57 -7.41 2.39
C LEU A 159 10.41 -7.47 3.38
N VAL A 160 9.35 -8.16 2.96
CA VAL A 160 8.13 -8.44 3.75
C VAL A 160 7.76 -9.93 3.63
N ASP A 161 6.79 -10.38 4.42
CA ASP A 161 6.33 -11.77 4.35
C ASP A 161 5.86 -12.11 2.93
N GLY A 162 6.49 -13.11 2.31
CA GLY A 162 6.27 -13.53 0.93
C GLY A 162 7.37 -13.12 -0.06
N ASN A 163 8.19 -12.11 0.26
CA ASN A 163 9.29 -11.62 -0.59
C ASN A 163 8.86 -11.39 -2.06
N PRO A 164 7.87 -10.54 -2.35
CA PRO A 164 7.36 -10.35 -3.70
C PRO A 164 8.37 -9.56 -4.54
N GLN A 165 8.33 -9.81 -5.84
CA GLN A 165 9.02 -8.97 -6.82
C GLN A 165 8.38 -7.60 -6.89
N VAL A 166 9.20 -6.56 -6.98
CA VAL A 166 8.76 -5.17 -7.09
C VAL A 166 9.45 -4.42 -8.21
N ILE A 167 8.71 -3.53 -8.85
CA ILE A 167 9.21 -2.57 -9.84
C ILE A 167 8.81 -1.17 -9.38
N LEU A 168 9.83 -0.35 -9.13
CA LEU A 168 9.69 0.99 -8.58
C LEU A 168 10.12 2.05 -9.60
N PHE A 169 9.21 2.96 -9.91
CA PHE A 169 9.39 3.99 -10.93
C PHE A 169 9.87 5.30 -10.32
N ASP A 170 11.01 5.82 -10.76
CA ASP A 170 11.44 7.17 -10.39
C ASP A 170 10.60 8.19 -11.16
N ILE A 171 9.66 8.82 -10.47
CA ILE A 171 8.77 9.85 -11.01
C ILE A 171 9.56 11.03 -11.59
N GLY A 172 10.67 11.41 -10.95
CA GLY A 172 11.48 12.54 -11.40
C GLY A 172 12.10 12.31 -12.78
N SER A 173 12.38 11.04 -13.13
CA SER A 173 12.95 10.68 -14.43
C SER A 173 12.00 10.91 -15.62
N ALA A 174 10.69 11.02 -15.36
CA ALA A 174 9.66 11.22 -16.37
C ALA A 174 9.01 12.62 -16.31
N ALA A 175 9.48 13.52 -15.43
CA ALA A 175 8.90 14.85 -15.25
C ALA A 175 8.89 15.69 -16.54
N TRP A 176 9.85 15.47 -17.44
CA TRP A 176 9.94 16.15 -18.74
C TRP A 176 8.78 15.81 -19.70
N LYS A 177 8.04 14.72 -19.46
CA LYS A 177 6.85 14.34 -20.24
C LYS A 177 5.53 14.80 -19.62
N LEU A 178 5.54 15.45 -18.45
CA LEU A 178 4.31 15.77 -17.71
C LEU A 178 3.30 16.57 -18.54
N ASP A 179 3.75 17.57 -19.29
CA ASP A 179 2.86 18.41 -20.10
C ASP A 179 2.19 17.62 -21.24
N GLU A 180 2.94 16.72 -21.88
CA GLU A 180 2.42 15.79 -22.89
C GLU A 180 1.35 14.86 -22.29
N TYR A 181 1.65 14.26 -21.14
CA TYR A 181 0.72 13.38 -20.43
C TYR A 181 -0.56 14.08 -19.99
N LYS A 182 -0.47 15.34 -19.53
CA LYS A 182 -1.65 16.16 -19.20
C LYS A 182 -2.49 16.45 -20.44
N GLN A 183 -1.86 16.77 -21.56
CA GLN A 183 -2.55 17.02 -22.81
C GLN A 183 -3.27 15.77 -23.33
N GLU A 184 -2.61 14.62 -23.26
CA GLU A 184 -3.21 13.33 -23.66
C GLU A 184 -4.39 12.97 -22.75
N LEU A 185 -4.26 13.16 -21.44
CA LEU A 185 -5.33 12.90 -20.47
C LEU A 185 -6.56 13.79 -20.74
N TRP A 186 -6.33 15.08 -21.00
CA TRP A 186 -7.41 16.01 -21.38
C TRP A 186 -8.09 15.58 -22.69
N SER A 187 -7.29 15.20 -23.70
CA SER A 187 -7.80 14.82 -25.02
C SER A 187 -8.60 13.51 -24.98
N THR A 188 -8.21 12.58 -24.10
CA THR A 188 -8.80 11.24 -24.02
C THR A 188 -10.05 11.21 -23.15
N CYS A 189 -10.04 11.85 -21.98
CA CYS A 189 -11.12 11.75 -21.01
C CYS A 189 -11.57 13.09 -20.41
N SER A 190 -11.10 14.22 -20.93
CA SER A 190 -11.45 15.57 -20.47
C SER A 190 -11.15 15.78 -18.97
N LEU A 191 -10.07 15.18 -18.47
CA LEU A 191 -9.58 15.37 -17.11
C LEU A 191 -8.41 16.36 -17.08
N GLY A 192 -8.62 17.49 -16.40
CA GLY A 192 -7.61 18.53 -16.22
C GLY A 192 -6.91 18.41 -14.86
N ILE A 193 -5.59 18.62 -14.84
CA ILE A 193 -4.75 18.50 -13.64
C ILE A 193 -4.13 19.86 -13.30
N PRO A 194 -4.45 20.46 -12.14
CA PRO A 194 -3.90 21.75 -11.75
C PRO A 194 -2.36 21.77 -11.76
N HIS A 195 -1.74 22.86 -12.21
CA HIS A 195 -0.28 22.92 -12.34
C HIS A 195 0.45 22.81 -11.00
N LEU A 196 -0.09 23.43 -9.94
CA LEU A 196 0.54 23.50 -8.62
C LEU A 196 0.26 22.28 -7.74
N ASP A 197 -0.55 21.33 -8.21
CA ASP A 197 -0.88 20.11 -7.47
C ASP A 197 0.18 19.03 -7.72
N ILE A 198 1.17 18.98 -6.83
CA ILE A 198 2.31 18.06 -6.93
C ILE A 198 1.84 16.60 -6.84
N GLU A 199 0.90 16.28 -5.96
CA GLU A 199 0.42 14.90 -5.77
C GLU A 199 -0.31 14.41 -7.02
N ALA A 200 -1.15 15.26 -7.61
CA ALA A 200 -1.82 14.91 -8.86
C ALA A 200 -0.85 14.79 -10.04
N ASN A 201 0.16 15.67 -10.12
CA ASN A 201 1.21 15.58 -11.15
C ASN A 201 2.01 14.28 -11.03
N ASP A 202 2.43 13.93 -9.82
CA ASP A 202 3.16 12.70 -9.53
C ASP A 202 2.32 11.46 -9.87
N ALA A 203 1.03 11.47 -9.52
CA ALA A 203 0.11 10.37 -9.82
C ALA A 203 -0.06 10.16 -11.34
N VAL A 204 -0.14 11.25 -12.12
CA VAL A 204 -0.18 11.19 -13.59
C VAL A 204 1.09 10.56 -14.13
N ILE A 205 2.26 11.07 -13.73
CA ILE A 205 3.54 10.56 -14.22
C ILE A 205 3.70 9.07 -13.88
N LEU A 206 3.38 8.68 -12.64
CA LEU A 206 3.45 7.30 -12.21
C LEU A 206 2.51 6.41 -13.03
N GLY A 207 1.26 6.84 -13.22
CA GLY A 207 0.26 6.11 -14.00
C GLY A 207 0.69 5.87 -15.44
N TYR A 208 1.22 6.90 -16.12
CA TYR A 208 1.73 6.77 -17.49
C TYR A 208 2.97 5.88 -17.57
N GLN A 209 3.90 5.97 -16.61
CA GLN A 209 5.06 5.06 -16.58
C GLN A 209 4.63 3.60 -16.38
N MET A 210 3.68 3.34 -15.49
CA MET A 210 3.13 1.99 -15.28
C MET A 210 2.40 1.47 -16.52
N ALA A 211 1.57 2.30 -17.16
CA ALA A 211 0.85 1.92 -18.37
C ALA A 211 1.81 1.61 -19.53
N HIS A 212 2.84 2.43 -19.72
CA HIS A 212 3.88 2.21 -20.72
C HIS A 212 4.65 0.92 -20.42
N PHE A 213 5.06 0.71 -19.17
CA PHE A 213 5.72 -0.53 -18.76
C PHE A 213 4.86 -1.76 -19.07
N ILE A 214 3.58 -1.76 -18.70
CA ILE A 214 2.65 -2.87 -18.97
C ILE A 214 2.50 -3.13 -20.48
N ALA A 215 2.55 -2.09 -21.32
CA ALA A 215 2.50 -2.25 -22.76
C ALA A 215 3.76 -2.90 -23.36
N GLU A 216 4.88 -2.90 -22.63
CA GLU A 216 6.15 -3.48 -23.07
C GLU A 216 6.39 -4.93 -22.60
N VAL A 217 5.60 -5.40 -21.63
CA VAL A 217 5.59 -6.78 -21.08
C VAL A 217 4.87 -7.71 -22.04
#